data_AF-A0A7S4MIQ0-F1
#
_entry.id   AF-A0A7S4MIQ0-F1
#
_cell.length_a   1.000
_cell.length_b   1.000
_cell.length_c   1.000
_cell.angle_alpha   90.00
_cell.angle_beta   90.00
_cell.angle_gamma   90.00
#
_symmetry.space_group_name_H-M   'P 1'
#
loop_
_entity.id
_entity.type
_entity.pdbx_description
1 polymer ?
#
loop_
_entity_poly.entity_id
_entity_poly.type
_entity_poly.pdbx_seq_one_letter_code
_entity_poly.pdbx_strand_id
1 'polypeptide(L)'
;EIFLEMGFEEMETNKYVESSFWNFDALFQPQQHPARDEQDTFFIKEPAATLEVPAEYLERVKATHENGGATCDATYNAKSVGWRYDWEEAESRKNLLRTHTTAVSSRT
;
A
#
# COMPACT_ATOMS: atom_id res chain seq x y z
N GLU A 1 -10.99 -25.70 2.37
CA GLU A 1 -11.42 -26.80 1.47
C GLU A 1 -11.75 -26.28 0.08
N ILE A 2 -12.83 -25.50 -0.12
CA ILE A 2 -13.23 -24.96 -1.45
C ILE A 2 -12.08 -24.32 -2.25
N PHE A 3 -11.29 -23.41 -1.66
CA PHE A 3 -10.19 -22.76 -2.37
C PHE A 3 -9.10 -23.73 -2.85
N LEU A 4 -8.77 -24.73 -2.03
CA LEU A 4 -7.78 -25.75 -2.37
C LEU A 4 -8.27 -26.65 -3.50
N GLU A 5 -9.57 -26.99 -3.50
CA GLU A 5 -10.21 -27.75 -4.58
C GLU A 5 -10.22 -26.99 -5.92
N MET A 6 -10.24 -25.66 -5.85
CA MET A 6 -10.12 -24.78 -7.02
C MET A 6 -8.66 -24.52 -7.45
N GLY A 7 -7.67 -25.10 -6.76
CA GLY A 7 -6.25 -24.94 -7.07
C GLY A 7 -5.61 -23.64 -6.56
N PHE A 8 -6.26 -22.93 -5.62
CA PHE A 8 -5.65 -21.78 -4.95
C PHE A 8 -4.70 -22.23 -3.84
N GLU A 9 -3.65 -21.44 -3.61
CA GLU A 9 -2.72 -21.62 -2.49
C GLU A 9 -3.06 -20.66 -1.34
N GLU A 10 -2.85 -21.12 -0.10
CA GLU A 10 -3.04 -20.28 1.08
C GLU A 10 -1.91 -19.26 1.20
N MET A 11 -2.27 -17.98 1.34
CA MET A 11 -1.31 -16.88 1.49
C MET A 11 -0.87 -16.72 2.95
N GLU A 12 0.39 -16.35 3.19
CA GLU A 12 0.88 -16.07 4.53
C GLU A 12 0.26 -14.78 5.10
N THR A 13 -0.49 -14.89 6.19
CA THR A 13 -1.21 -13.74 6.81
C THR A 13 -0.77 -13.43 8.24
N ASN A 14 0.33 -14.04 8.70
CA ASN A 14 0.91 -14.02 10.06
C ASN A 14 1.47 -12.66 10.53
N LYS A 15 0.84 -11.56 10.11
CA LYS A 15 1.20 -10.19 10.43
C LYS A 15 -0.06 -9.34 10.63
N TYR A 16 -0.29 -8.90 11.86
CA TYR A 16 -1.42 -8.00 12.19
C TYR A 16 -1.06 -6.53 12.01
N VAL A 17 0.18 -6.16 12.31
CA VAL A 17 0.69 -4.80 12.11
C VAL A 17 1.23 -4.67 10.70
N GLU A 18 0.68 -3.75 9.93
CA GLU A 18 1.13 -3.47 8.57
C GLU A 18 1.54 -2.00 8.43
N SER A 19 2.44 -1.70 7.51
CA SER A 19 2.73 -0.30 7.15
C SER A 19 1.60 0.26 6.29
N SER A 20 1.28 1.54 6.44
CA SER A 20 0.39 2.29 5.55
C SER A 20 0.74 2.12 4.07
N PHE A 21 2.02 1.95 3.73
CA PHE A 21 2.45 1.65 2.38
C PHE A 21 1.76 0.41 1.80
N TRP A 22 1.93 -0.76 2.43
CA TRP A 22 1.33 -2.01 1.97
C TRP A 22 -0.19 -2.04 2.12
N ASN A 23 -0.72 -1.39 3.16
CA ASN A 23 -2.15 -1.37 3.42
C ASN A 23 -2.92 -0.39 2.51
N PHE A 24 -2.29 0.67 2.01
CA PHE A 24 -2.98 1.70 1.23
C PHE A 24 -2.21 2.11 -0.04
N ASP A 25 -0.98 2.60 0.10
CA ASP A 25 -0.28 3.26 -1.02
C ASP A 25 0.01 2.29 -2.18
N ALA A 26 0.44 1.06 -1.88
CA ALA A 26 0.70 0.00 -2.85
C ALA A 26 -0.56 -0.45 -3.61
N LEU A 27 -1.73 -0.26 -3.01
CA LEU A 27 -3.04 -0.52 -3.61
C LEU A 27 -3.59 0.69 -4.40
N PHE A 28 -2.77 1.73 -4.57
CA PHE A 28 -3.13 2.98 -5.24
C PHE A 28 -4.25 3.78 -4.56
N GLN A 29 -4.47 3.56 -3.25
CA GLN A 29 -5.40 4.36 -2.45
C GLN A 29 -4.73 5.67 -2.00
N PRO A 30 -5.29 6.86 -2.28
CA PRO A 30 -4.63 8.13 -2.00
C PRO A 30 -4.48 8.41 -0.50
N GLN A 31 -3.48 9.20 -0.10
CA GLN A 31 -3.22 9.54 1.31
C GLN A 31 -4.34 10.36 1.96
N GLN A 32 -5.10 11.11 1.17
CA GLN A 32 -6.21 11.94 1.64
C GLN A 32 -7.54 11.17 1.76
N HIS A 33 -7.52 9.84 1.60
CA HIS A 33 -8.72 9.01 1.64
C HIS A 33 -9.24 8.88 3.09
N PRO A 34 -10.56 9.08 3.35
CA PRO A 34 -11.12 9.08 4.72
C PRO A 34 -10.86 7.79 5.49
N ALA A 35 -10.80 6.64 4.82
CA ALA A 35 -10.45 5.37 5.46
C ALA A 35 -9.05 5.35 6.11
N ARG A 36 -8.19 6.34 5.85
CA ARG A 36 -6.87 6.51 6.48
C ARG A 36 -6.91 7.40 7.73
N ASP A 37 -8.06 7.95 8.07
CA ASP A 37 -8.21 8.80 9.26
C ASP A 37 -8.13 7.95 10.54
N GLU A 38 -7.64 8.56 11.62
CA GLU A 38 -7.49 7.91 12.94
C GLU A 38 -8.81 7.40 13.54
N GLN A 39 -9.94 7.90 13.05
CA GLN A 39 -11.27 7.45 13.47
C GLN A 39 -11.64 6.08 12.90
N ASP A 40 -11.12 5.75 11.71
CA ASP A 40 -11.42 4.51 10.98
C ASP A 40 -10.27 3.49 11.07
N THR A 41 -9.04 3.95 11.32
CA THR A 41 -7.84 3.11 11.34
C THR A 41 -7.11 3.17 12.68
N PHE A 42 -6.84 1.98 13.25
CA PHE A 42 -6.00 1.86 14.44
C PHE A 42 -4.52 1.99 14.09
N PHE A 43 -3.95 3.17 14.31
CA PHE A 43 -2.51 3.40 14.19
C PHE A 43 -1.73 2.85 15.39
N ILE A 44 -0.52 2.35 15.13
CA ILE A 44 0.37 1.82 16.16
C ILE A 44 1.15 2.98 16.78
N LYS A 45 1.17 3.03 18.11
CA LYS A 45 1.99 3.99 18.85
C LYS A 45 3.47 3.56 18.90
N GLU A 46 3.72 2.28 19.18
CA GLU A 46 5.07 1.72 19.29
C GLU A 46 5.10 0.28 18.73
N PRO A 47 5.88 0.00 17.67
CA PRO A 47 6.64 0.94 16.84
C PRO A 47 5.74 1.75 15.88
N ALA A 48 5.80 3.08 15.94
CA ALA A 48 4.95 3.96 15.11
C ALA A 48 5.24 3.91 13.61
N ALA A 49 6.47 3.58 13.22
CA ALA A 49 6.89 3.58 11.82
C ALA A 49 7.57 2.26 11.43
N THR A 50 7.36 1.82 10.20
CA THR A 50 8.09 0.70 9.61
C THR A 50 9.54 1.11 9.32
N LEU A 51 10.45 0.16 9.54
CA LEU A 51 11.87 0.34 9.27
C LEU A 51 12.16 0.25 7.77
N GLU A 52 11.47 -0.66 7.07
CA GLU A 52 11.80 -1.02 5.70
C GLU A 52 10.56 -1.06 4.82
N VAL A 53 10.70 -0.47 3.63
CA VAL A 53 9.83 -0.59 2.47
C VAL A 53 10.77 -0.72 1.26
N PRO A 54 10.47 -1.55 0.25
CA PRO A 54 11.35 -1.68 -0.92
C PRO A 54 11.48 -0.33 -1.64
N ALA A 55 12.65 0.30 -1.56
CA ALA A 55 12.86 1.68 -2.01
C ALA A 55 12.51 1.89 -3.49
N GLU A 56 12.92 0.96 -4.35
CA GLU A 56 12.64 1.02 -5.78
C GLU A 56 11.13 0.97 -6.07
N TYR A 57 10.37 0.16 -5.32
CA TYR A 57 8.93 0.07 -5.49
C TYR A 57 8.22 1.30 -4.90
N LEU A 58 8.69 1.79 -3.76
CA LEU A 58 8.20 3.01 -3.13
C LEU A 58 8.30 4.21 -4.09
N GLU A 59 9.46 4.39 -4.73
CA GLU A 59 9.66 5.48 -5.71
C GLU A 59 8.71 5.37 -6.90
N ARG A 60 8.47 4.15 -7.41
CA ARG A 60 7.48 3.95 -8.48
C ARG A 60 6.06 4.28 -8.04
N VAL A 61 5.67 3.84 -6.84
CA VAL A 61 4.35 4.13 -6.25
C VAL A 61 4.19 5.63 -6.09
N LYS A 62 5.18 6.31 -5.50
CA LYS A 62 5.21 7.77 -5.37
C LYS A 62 5.04 8.46 -6.72
N ALA A 63 5.90 8.17 -7.69
CA ALA A 63 5.84 8.79 -9.02
C ALA A 63 4.47 8.59 -9.69
N THR A 64 3.88 7.39 -9.55
CA THR A 64 2.57 7.08 -10.14
C THR A 64 1.43 7.77 -9.40
N HIS A 65 1.49 7.92 -8.07
CA HIS A 65 0.52 8.68 -7.29
C HIS A 65 0.56 10.17 -7.63
N GLU A 66 1.74 10.76 -7.75
CA GLU A 66 1.88 12.20 -8.00
C GLU A 66 1.60 12.55 -9.47
N ASN A 67 2.27 11.87 -10.40
CA ASN A 67 2.36 12.28 -11.82
C ASN A 67 1.70 11.31 -12.79
N GLY A 68 1.25 10.15 -12.30
CA GLY A 68 0.61 9.13 -13.13
C GLY A 68 1.58 8.24 -13.91
N GLY A 69 0.99 7.33 -14.68
CA GLY A 69 1.69 6.19 -15.27
C GLY A 69 2.63 6.54 -16.42
N ALA A 70 2.35 7.63 -17.14
CA ALA A 70 3.20 8.05 -18.26
C ALA A 70 4.62 8.46 -17.82
N THR A 71 4.84 8.68 -16.52
CA THR A 71 6.15 9.05 -15.96
C THR A 71 6.96 7.85 -15.46
N CYS A 72 6.34 6.67 -15.28
CA CYS A 72 7.01 5.50 -14.73
C CYS A 72 7.40 4.50 -15.85
N ASP A 73 8.55 4.75 -16.49
CA ASP A 73 9.20 3.87 -17.49
C ASP A 73 8.36 3.50 -18.74
N ALA A 74 9.03 3.29 -19.88
CA ALA A 74 8.39 2.91 -21.14
C ALA A 74 7.67 1.55 -21.04
N THR A 75 8.04 0.73 -20.06
CA THR A 75 7.39 -0.55 -19.74
C THR A 75 5.96 -0.38 -19.22
N TYR A 76 5.67 0.65 -18.42
CA TYR A 76 4.38 0.83 -17.76
C TYR A 76 3.63 2.03 -18.34
N ASN A 77 3.11 1.87 -19.56
CA ASN A 77 2.36 2.92 -20.28
C ASN A 77 0.90 3.07 -19.79
N ALA A 78 0.71 3.20 -18.47
CA ALA A 78 -0.61 3.45 -17.93
C ALA A 78 -1.02 4.91 -18.22
N LYS A 79 -2.17 5.10 -18.87
CA LYS A 79 -2.74 6.42 -19.22
C LYS A 79 -3.28 7.20 -18.00
N SER A 80 -2.97 6.75 -16.79
CA SER A 80 -3.34 7.43 -15.55
C SER A 80 -2.58 8.74 -15.45
N VAL A 81 -3.27 9.77 -14.99
CA VAL A 81 -2.69 11.09 -14.70
C VAL A 81 -2.26 11.24 -13.24
N GLY A 82 -2.32 10.14 -12.47
CA GLY A 82 -2.09 10.14 -11.03
C GLY A 82 -3.23 10.77 -10.25
N TRP A 83 -3.00 10.92 -8.96
CA TRP A 83 -3.88 11.64 -8.03
C TRP A 83 -3.54 13.14 -7.95
N ARG A 84 -2.38 13.56 -8.45
CA ARG A 84 -1.97 14.97 -8.57
C ARG A 84 -1.94 15.71 -7.22
N TYR A 85 -1.30 15.10 -6.24
CA TYR A 85 -0.97 15.67 -4.94
C TYR A 85 0.48 15.35 -4.60
N ASP A 86 1.03 16.02 -3.60
CA ASP A 86 2.38 15.73 -3.09
C ASP A 86 2.30 14.48 -2.19
N TRP A 87 2.98 13.41 -2.57
CA TRP A 87 2.92 12.15 -1.83
C TRP A 87 3.96 12.17 -0.69
N GLU A 88 3.50 11.96 0.53
CA GLU A 88 4.35 12.05 1.72
C GLU A 88 4.86 10.67 2.16
N GLU A 89 6.17 10.46 2.12
CA GLU A 89 6.76 9.17 2.52
C GLU A 89 6.50 8.83 3.99
N ALA A 90 6.48 9.85 4.86
CA ALA A 90 6.21 9.71 6.28
C ALA A 90 4.84 9.06 6.53
N GLU A 91 3.82 9.39 5.74
CA GLU A 91 2.48 8.79 5.85
C GLU A 91 2.48 7.32 5.46
N SER A 92 3.28 6.93 4.46
CA SER A 92 3.43 5.52 4.06
C SER A 92 4.13 4.68 5.11
N ARG A 93 4.99 5.31 5.91
CA ARG A 93 5.79 4.62 6.92
C ARG A 93 5.02 4.35 8.21
N LYS A 94 3.89 5.02 8.47
CA LYS A 94 3.08 4.79 9.67
C LYS A 94 2.64 3.33 9.76
N ASN A 95 2.79 2.72 10.93
CA ASN A 95 2.27 1.38 11.20
C ASN A 95 0.82 1.45 11.68
N LEU A 96 0.02 0.47 11.29
CA LEU A 96 -1.39 0.33 11.64
C LEU A 96 -1.76 -1.13 11.86
N LEU A 97 -2.89 -1.39 12.49
CA LEU A 97 -3.52 -2.71 12.44
C LEU A 97 -4.17 -2.89 11.07
N ARG A 98 -3.78 -3.95 10.35
CA ARG A 98 -4.24 -4.24 8.99
C ARG A 98 -5.76 -4.16 8.89
N THR A 99 -6.26 -3.30 8.01
CA THR A 99 -7.71 -3.06 7.86
C THR A 99 -8.39 -4.08 6.95
N HIS A 100 -7.64 -4.72 6.04
CA HIS A 100 -8.15 -5.72 5.11
C HIS A 100 -7.05 -6.66 4.59
N THR A 101 -7.43 -7.87 4.15
CA THR A 101 -6.48 -8.89 3.64
C THR A 101 -5.89 -8.55 2.27
N THR A 102 -6.43 -7.58 1.53
CA THR A 102 -5.85 -7.09 0.26
C THR A 102 -4.41 -6.59 0.41
N ALA A 103 -4.04 -6.13 1.61
CA ALA A 103 -2.66 -5.74 1.95
C ALA A 103 -1.69 -6.93 1.94
N VAL A 104 -2.18 -8.15 2.08
CA VAL A 104 -1.40 -9.38 1.94
C VAL A 104 -1.20 -9.70 0.46
N SER A 105 -2.26 -9.51 -0.34
CA SER A 105 -2.20 -9.68 -1.80
C SER A 105 -1.25 -8.70 -2.47
N SER A 106 -1.11 -7.46 -1.98
CA SER A 106 -0.13 -6.51 -2.54
C SER A 106 1.33 -6.89 -2.29
N ARG A 107 1.60 -7.79 -1.35
CA ARG A 107 2.95 -8.23 -0.98
C ARG A 107 3.41 -9.52 -1.64
N THR A 108 2.45 -10.35 -2.05
CA THR A 108 2.70 -11.69 -2.58
C THR A 108 2.88 -11.62 -4.08
#